data_AF-A0A072P4A6-F1
#
_entry.id   AF-A0A072P4A6-F1
#
_cell.length_a   1.000
_cell.length_b   1.000
_cell.length_c   1.000
_cell.angle_alpha   90.00
_cell.angle_beta   90.00
_cell.angle_gamma   90.00
#
_symmetry.space_group_name_H-M   'P 1'
#
loop_
_entity.id
_entity.type
_entity.pdbx_description
1 polymer ?
#
loop_
_entity_poly.entity_id
_entity_poly.type
_entity_poly.pdbx_seq_one_letter_code
_entity_poly.pdbx_strand_id
1 'polypeptide(L)'
;MPVTEFMVKERYNYLEGLGNHHQSEAFIGANPIACNNPQKPPFGLLTERLSGSSFTSPRDHCLQTWLYRATSSREHSGFRPYGSDSSTTNNEKYHLIPESYRWMSFPVQQAQDWTNCRLLAHSGDPSLKTGLGIYIFAITKDMADAQAFSSLDGDMLIIPQQGALDIQTELGNLLVRQNEIAVIPRGIRHRVRLPTGQARGYICELFQGHFRLPELGPIGSCSLANVRDFQVPVAAFDGVLRDGRACANHRKWQVVSRLGGCLFSCTQDHTPFDVAAWNGTYYPYKYDLSRFCVLGSALYDHPDPSLFTVLTAPSYREPGTGVVDFAIIPPRWNVMENTYWLPYYHRNTMSEFSGPIIYNQVDSCKWNQGLEFQPYAASLASAMACHGAPEDAHRKAEEQATVPQKVSTEGFTIFLIETECPLWVADW
;
A
#
# COMPACT_ATOMS: atom_id res chain seq x y z
N MET A 1 4.06 0.22 25.15
CA MET A 1 4.94 0.25 23.96
C MET A 1 4.13 0.77 22.79
N PRO A 2 4.72 1.44 21.78
CA PRO A 2 3.96 2.11 20.73
C PRO A 2 3.47 1.07 19.71
N VAL A 3 2.34 0.46 20.03
CA VAL A 3 1.56 -0.39 19.13
C VAL A 3 0.16 0.18 19.08
N THR A 4 -0.48 0.13 17.91
CA THR A 4 -1.87 0.56 17.80
C THR A 4 -2.75 -0.39 18.59
N GLU A 5 -3.63 0.15 19.44
CA GLU A 5 -4.69 -0.64 20.05
C GLU A 5 -5.86 -0.75 19.06
N PHE A 6 -5.81 -1.79 18.22
CA PHE A 6 -6.83 -1.99 17.20
C PHE A 6 -8.18 -2.41 17.80
N MET A 7 -9.26 -1.79 17.33
CA MET A 7 -10.64 -2.20 17.63
C MET A 7 -10.96 -3.53 16.97
N VAL A 8 -10.57 -3.69 15.69
CA VAL A 8 -10.64 -4.98 15.00
C VAL A 8 -9.43 -5.82 15.40
N LYS A 9 -9.67 -6.88 16.17
CA LYS A 9 -8.60 -7.78 16.63
C LYS A 9 -8.01 -8.58 15.47
N GLU A 10 -6.71 -8.83 15.59
CA GLU A 10 -5.96 -9.64 14.65
C GLU A 10 -6.53 -11.07 14.59
N ARG A 11 -6.55 -11.66 13.40
CA ARG A 11 -7.12 -13.01 13.17
C ARG A 11 -6.11 -13.96 12.54
N TYR A 12 -5.01 -13.43 12.01
CA TYR A 12 -4.00 -14.21 11.31
C TYR A 12 -2.66 -14.16 12.04
N ASN A 13 -1.82 -15.17 11.77
CA ASN A 13 -0.41 -15.17 12.12
C ASN A 13 0.40 -14.68 10.91
N TYR A 14 1.56 -14.09 11.18
CA TYR A 14 2.44 -13.55 10.15
C TYR A 14 3.87 -14.01 10.37
N LEU A 15 4.63 -14.06 9.28
CA LEU A 15 6.08 -14.01 9.32
C LEU A 15 6.52 -12.55 9.51
N GLU A 16 7.73 -12.34 10.04
CA GLU A 16 8.24 -11.01 10.35
C GLU A 16 9.55 -10.73 9.59
N GLY A 17 9.71 -9.49 9.14
CA GLY A 17 10.92 -9.02 8.46
C GLY A 17 10.72 -8.76 6.97
N LEU A 18 10.79 -7.48 6.58
CA LEU A 18 10.78 -7.05 5.17
C LEU A 18 12.12 -7.38 4.49
N GLY A 19 12.07 -7.90 3.26
CA GLY A 19 13.26 -8.24 2.46
C GLY A 19 13.89 -9.59 2.79
N ASN A 20 13.42 -10.27 3.84
CA ASN A 20 13.83 -11.63 4.15
C ASN A 20 13.41 -12.62 3.05
N HIS A 21 14.17 -13.71 2.91
CA HIS A 21 13.70 -14.89 2.19
C HIS A 21 12.81 -15.71 3.12
N HIS A 22 11.51 -15.68 2.87
CA HIS A 22 10.52 -16.40 3.67
C HIS A 22 10.17 -17.74 3.05
N GLN A 23 9.73 -18.68 3.89
CA GLN A 23 9.12 -19.94 3.50
C GLN A 23 7.85 -20.13 4.32
N SER A 24 6.76 -20.52 3.68
CA SER A 24 5.49 -20.77 4.35
C SER A 24 4.75 -21.95 3.73
N GLU A 25 4.03 -22.68 4.58
CA GLU A 25 3.33 -23.91 4.22
C GLU A 25 1.96 -23.97 4.90
N ALA A 26 0.90 -24.20 4.13
CA ALA A 26 -0.42 -24.54 4.66
C ALA A 26 -0.49 -26.03 5.07
N PHE A 27 0.37 -26.87 4.49
CA PHE A 27 0.55 -28.27 4.85
C PHE A 27 2.03 -28.57 5.07
N ILE A 28 2.36 -29.18 6.19
CA ILE A 28 3.75 -29.53 6.54
C ILE A 28 4.37 -30.37 5.41
N GLY A 29 5.52 -29.92 4.91
CA GLY A 29 6.29 -30.58 3.84
C GLY A 29 5.83 -30.21 2.43
N ALA A 30 5.01 -29.17 2.26
CA ALA A 30 4.56 -28.73 0.95
C ALA A 30 5.63 -27.94 0.17
N ASN A 31 6.58 -27.28 0.85
CA ASN A 31 7.80 -26.80 0.19
C ASN A 31 8.72 -28.00 -0.08
N PRO A 32 9.18 -28.19 -1.33
CA PRO A 32 10.24 -29.14 -1.60
C PRO A 32 11.56 -28.69 -0.96
N ILE A 33 12.32 -29.66 -0.47
CA ILE A 33 13.62 -29.44 0.15
C ILE A 33 14.72 -29.44 -0.93
N ALA A 34 15.65 -28.49 -0.87
CA ALA A 34 16.84 -28.36 -1.72
C ALA A 34 16.61 -28.16 -3.24
N CYS A 35 15.38 -28.19 -3.73
CA CYS A 35 15.07 -28.03 -5.15
C CYS A 35 13.77 -27.25 -5.36
N ASN A 36 13.77 -26.23 -6.22
CA ASN A 36 12.54 -25.47 -6.50
C ASN A 36 11.61 -26.19 -7.50
N ASN A 37 12.16 -27.03 -8.39
CA ASN A 37 11.43 -27.68 -9.49
C ASN A 37 11.60 -29.21 -9.44
N PRO A 38 11.08 -29.89 -8.41
CA PRO A 38 11.12 -31.34 -8.36
C PRO A 38 10.26 -31.94 -9.49
N GLN A 39 10.65 -33.11 -10.01
CA GLN A 39 9.85 -33.84 -11.01
C GLN A 39 8.44 -34.18 -10.49
N LYS A 40 8.32 -34.41 -9.18
CA LYS A 40 7.07 -34.70 -8.48
C LYS A 40 7.00 -33.80 -7.24
N PRO A 41 6.41 -32.60 -7.32
CA PRO A 41 6.23 -31.76 -6.15
C PRO A 41 5.42 -32.48 -5.07
N PRO A 42 5.67 -32.19 -3.77
CA PRO A 42 4.88 -32.72 -2.68
C PRO A 42 3.39 -32.52 -2.90
N PHE A 43 2.58 -33.45 -2.39
CA PHE A 43 1.11 -33.43 -2.51
C PHE A 43 0.57 -33.32 -3.94
N GLY A 44 1.37 -33.65 -4.96
CA GLY A 44 0.96 -33.55 -6.36
C GLY A 44 0.71 -32.11 -6.82
N LEU A 45 1.31 -31.13 -6.13
CA LEU A 45 1.25 -29.71 -6.47
C LEU A 45 1.97 -29.43 -7.79
N LEU A 46 1.75 -28.22 -8.31
CA LEU A 46 2.43 -27.64 -9.45
C LEU A 46 3.40 -26.57 -8.96
N THR A 47 4.61 -26.57 -9.52
CA THR A 47 5.57 -25.49 -9.30
C THR A 47 5.28 -24.33 -10.26
N GLU A 48 5.12 -23.14 -9.71
CA GLU A 48 5.02 -21.88 -10.43
C GLU A 48 6.05 -20.89 -9.85
N ARG A 49 6.58 -20.00 -10.69
CA ARG A 49 7.47 -18.93 -10.24
C ARG A 49 6.89 -17.58 -10.60
N LEU A 50 6.69 -16.74 -9.59
CA LEU A 50 6.41 -15.32 -9.76
C LEU A 50 7.73 -14.55 -9.71
N SER A 51 8.05 -13.85 -10.80
CA SER A 51 9.28 -13.03 -10.90
C SER A 51 8.91 -11.56 -10.82
N GLY A 52 9.27 -10.89 -9.72
CA GLY A 52 9.04 -9.46 -9.51
C GLY A 52 10.08 -8.59 -10.21
N SER A 53 11.31 -9.10 -10.36
CA SER A 53 12.42 -8.42 -11.02
C SER A 53 12.89 -9.14 -12.30
N SER A 54 13.82 -8.53 -13.04
CA SER A 54 14.57 -9.23 -14.10
C SER A 54 15.34 -10.41 -13.50
N PHE A 55 15.53 -11.49 -14.29
CA PHE A 55 16.37 -12.64 -13.90
C PHE A 55 17.84 -12.25 -13.68
N THR A 56 18.30 -11.18 -14.32
CA THR A 56 19.67 -10.68 -14.22
C THR A 56 19.83 -9.54 -13.21
N SER A 57 18.77 -9.21 -12.47
CA SER A 57 18.86 -8.22 -11.39
C SER A 57 19.94 -8.62 -10.39
N PRO A 58 20.73 -7.66 -9.86
CA PRO A 58 21.62 -7.91 -8.74
C PRO A 58 20.89 -8.60 -7.59
N ARG A 59 21.61 -9.43 -6.82
CA ARG A 59 21.01 -10.34 -5.84
C ARG A 59 20.16 -9.63 -4.79
N ASP A 60 20.61 -8.48 -4.32
CA ASP A 60 19.95 -7.56 -3.39
C ASP A 60 18.70 -6.88 -3.95
N HIS A 61 18.58 -6.82 -5.28
CA HIS A 61 17.41 -6.32 -6.00
C HIS A 61 16.57 -7.44 -6.66
N CYS A 62 16.96 -8.70 -6.49
CA CYS A 62 16.31 -9.83 -7.14
C CYS A 62 15.08 -10.26 -6.32
N LEU A 63 13.90 -10.00 -6.87
CA LEU A 63 12.62 -10.33 -6.25
C LEU A 63 11.96 -11.47 -6.99
N GLN A 64 11.74 -12.58 -6.30
CA GLN A 64 11.07 -13.75 -6.85
C GLN A 64 10.42 -14.57 -5.74
N THR A 65 9.35 -15.28 -6.08
CA THR A 65 8.71 -16.26 -5.21
C THR A 65 8.33 -17.51 -6.00
N TRP A 66 8.64 -18.68 -5.43
CA TRP A 66 8.14 -19.97 -5.88
C TRP A 66 6.83 -20.27 -5.19
N LEU A 67 5.83 -20.67 -5.96
CA LEU A 67 4.49 -21.03 -5.52
C LEU A 67 4.28 -22.52 -5.81
N TYR A 68 3.80 -23.27 -4.83
CA TYR A 68 3.39 -24.66 -4.98
C TYR A 68 1.87 -24.71 -4.87
N ARG A 69 1.21 -24.72 -6.03
CA ARG A 69 -0.25 -24.56 -6.16
C ARG A 69 -0.94 -25.80 -6.70
N ALA A 70 -2.22 -25.98 -6.41
CA ALA A 70 -2.96 -27.18 -6.83
C ALA A 70 -3.34 -27.16 -8.32
N THR A 71 -3.68 -25.99 -8.87
CA THR A 71 -4.12 -25.80 -10.26
C THR A 71 -3.29 -24.72 -10.93
N SER A 72 -3.03 -24.83 -12.24
CA SER A 72 -2.17 -23.87 -12.94
C SER A 72 -2.86 -22.52 -13.09
N SER A 73 -2.14 -21.43 -12.79
CA SER A 73 -2.66 -20.06 -13.02
C SER A 73 -2.95 -19.75 -14.49
N ARG A 74 -2.46 -20.58 -15.42
CA ARG A 74 -2.72 -20.53 -16.88
C ARG A 74 -4.13 -20.98 -17.25
N GLU A 75 -4.81 -21.74 -16.40
CA GLU A 75 -6.13 -22.32 -16.68
C GLU A 75 -7.24 -21.28 -16.49
N HIS A 76 -7.38 -20.38 -17.46
CA HIS A 76 -8.46 -19.41 -17.52
C HIS A 76 -8.91 -19.14 -18.97
N SER A 77 -10.07 -18.52 -19.13
CA SER A 77 -10.56 -18.05 -20.43
C SER A 77 -9.73 -16.86 -20.95
N GLY A 78 -9.90 -16.50 -22.23
CA GLY A 78 -9.35 -15.23 -22.73
C GLY A 78 -9.88 -14.02 -21.93
N PHE A 79 -9.00 -13.03 -21.72
CA PHE A 79 -9.38 -11.75 -21.11
C PHE A 79 -10.26 -10.93 -22.04
N ARG A 80 -11.18 -10.18 -21.47
CA ARG A 80 -12.07 -9.22 -22.14
C ARG A 80 -12.09 -7.92 -21.32
N PRO A 81 -12.39 -6.75 -21.92
CA PRO A 81 -12.61 -5.53 -21.13
C PRO A 81 -13.64 -5.74 -20.02
N TYR A 82 -13.44 -5.10 -18.86
CA TYR A 82 -14.33 -5.17 -17.68
C TYR A 82 -14.91 -3.79 -17.36
N GLY A 83 -16.23 -3.71 -17.12
CA GLY A 83 -16.96 -2.45 -16.91
C GLY A 83 -17.70 -1.96 -18.15
N SER A 84 -18.38 -0.80 -18.05
CA SER A 84 -19.23 -0.26 -19.12
C SER A 84 -18.41 0.18 -20.34
N ASP A 85 -18.70 -0.50 -21.45
CA ASP A 85 -18.30 -0.28 -22.84
C ASP A 85 -16.83 0.06 -23.14
N SER A 86 -16.17 -0.98 -23.66
CA SER A 86 -14.92 -1.03 -24.43
C SER A 86 -14.82 -0.08 -25.63
N SER A 87 -15.64 0.96 -25.72
CA SER A 87 -15.67 2.00 -26.75
C SER A 87 -15.44 3.41 -26.22
N THR A 88 -15.36 3.59 -24.90
CA THR A 88 -14.82 4.82 -24.32
C THR A 88 -13.36 4.58 -24.00
N THR A 89 -12.47 5.07 -24.86
CA THR A 89 -11.24 5.68 -24.35
C THR A 89 -11.66 6.50 -23.14
N ASN A 90 -11.05 6.27 -21.99
CA ASN A 90 -11.32 7.02 -20.78
C ASN A 90 -11.11 8.50 -21.14
N ASN A 91 -12.19 9.20 -21.49
CA ASN A 91 -12.16 10.60 -21.95
C ASN A 91 -11.90 11.55 -20.77
N GLU A 92 -11.67 10.96 -19.60
CA GLU A 92 -11.06 11.59 -18.44
C GLU A 92 -9.82 12.35 -18.90
N LYS A 93 -9.89 13.67 -18.79
CA LYS A 93 -8.72 14.51 -19.04
C LYS A 93 -7.97 14.63 -17.74
N TYR A 94 -6.66 14.83 -17.88
CA TYR A 94 -5.81 15.10 -16.75
C TYR A 94 -5.11 16.43 -16.97
N HIS A 95 -4.91 17.16 -15.87
CA HIS A 95 -4.42 18.52 -15.89
C HIS A 95 -3.18 18.64 -15.02
N LEU A 96 -2.16 19.30 -15.58
CA LEU A 96 -1.07 19.85 -14.78
C LEU A 96 -1.51 21.22 -14.29
N ILE A 97 -1.54 21.41 -12.98
CA ILE A 97 -1.87 22.71 -12.40
C ILE A 97 -0.76 23.15 -11.43
N PRO A 98 -0.24 24.39 -11.53
CA PRO A 98 0.86 24.88 -10.67
C PRO A 98 0.39 25.39 -9.30
N GLU A 99 -0.81 25.02 -8.85
CA GLU A 99 -1.41 25.49 -7.60
C GLU A 99 -1.41 24.40 -6.51
N SER A 100 -1.72 24.79 -5.27
CA SER A 100 -1.98 23.84 -4.20
C SER A 100 -3.47 23.54 -4.09
N TYR A 101 -3.82 22.26 -4.05
CA TYR A 101 -5.19 21.77 -3.92
C TYR A 101 -5.47 21.25 -2.52
N ARG A 102 -6.72 21.39 -2.11
CA ARG A 102 -7.25 20.69 -0.94
C ARG A 102 -8.63 20.14 -1.27
N TRP A 103 -8.76 18.82 -1.25
CA TRP A 103 -10.05 18.14 -1.33
C TRP A 103 -10.60 18.00 0.08
N MET A 104 -11.78 18.58 0.31
CA MET A 104 -12.47 18.45 1.60
C MET A 104 -13.12 17.09 1.77
N SER A 105 -13.62 16.49 0.69
CA SER A 105 -14.14 15.12 0.64
C SER A 105 -14.09 14.61 -0.80
N PHE A 106 -14.31 13.31 -0.99
CA PHE A 106 -14.54 12.70 -2.32
C PHE A 106 -15.97 12.16 -2.40
N PRO A 107 -16.62 12.19 -3.58
CA PRO A 107 -17.94 11.60 -3.75
C PRO A 107 -17.93 10.11 -3.44
N VAL A 108 -18.83 9.66 -2.56
CA VAL A 108 -18.97 8.23 -2.22
C VAL A 108 -20.25 7.68 -2.79
N GLN A 109 -20.10 6.68 -3.67
CA GLN A 109 -21.22 5.97 -4.27
C GLN A 109 -21.55 4.72 -3.44
N GLN A 110 -22.84 4.44 -3.32
CA GLN A 110 -23.30 3.22 -2.65
C GLN A 110 -22.98 1.99 -3.52
N ALA A 111 -22.86 0.84 -2.87
CA ALA A 111 -22.68 -0.46 -3.51
C ALA A 111 -21.40 -0.61 -4.36
N GLN A 112 -20.35 0.17 -4.08
CA GLN A 112 -19.03 0.04 -4.69
C GLN A 112 -18.16 -0.96 -3.93
N ASP A 113 -17.39 -1.77 -4.66
CA ASP A 113 -16.36 -2.66 -4.14
C ASP A 113 -14.95 -2.23 -4.59
N TRP A 114 -13.94 -3.05 -4.30
CA TRP A 114 -12.53 -2.78 -4.62
C TRP A 114 -12.26 -2.51 -6.11
N THR A 115 -13.07 -3.05 -7.01
CA THR A 115 -12.91 -2.84 -8.46
C THR A 115 -13.30 -1.43 -8.92
N ASN A 116 -13.86 -0.62 -8.02
CA ASN A 116 -14.34 0.73 -8.31
C ASN A 116 -13.40 1.86 -7.83
N CYS A 117 -12.16 1.56 -7.43
CA CYS A 117 -11.17 2.58 -7.07
C CYS A 117 -10.99 3.61 -8.19
N ARG A 118 -10.92 4.90 -7.84
CA ARG A 118 -10.83 6.02 -8.79
C ARG A 118 -9.42 6.56 -8.86
N LEU A 119 -8.87 6.73 -10.06
CA LEU A 119 -7.59 7.41 -10.27
C LEU A 119 -7.78 8.91 -10.05
N LEU A 120 -7.11 9.48 -9.06
CA LEU A 120 -7.16 10.92 -8.77
C LEU A 120 -6.04 11.67 -9.48
N ALA A 121 -4.83 11.12 -9.45
CA ALA A 121 -3.67 11.75 -10.06
C ALA A 121 -2.64 10.71 -10.49
N HIS A 122 -1.81 11.03 -11.48
CA HIS A 122 -0.72 10.14 -11.91
C HIS A 122 0.49 10.91 -12.43
N SER A 123 1.62 10.21 -12.53
CA SER A 123 2.77 10.63 -13.31
C SER A 123 3.35 9.43 -14.06
N GLY A 124 3.91 9.67 -15.24
CA GLY A 124 4.47 8.61 -16.09
C GLY A 124 3.40 7.76 -16.80
N ASP A 125 3.81 6.56 -17.23
CA ASP A 125 3.01 5.65 -18.04
C ASP A 125 3.17 4.20 -17.53
N PRO A 126 2.08 3.55 -17.08
CA PRO A 126 2.12 2.16 -16.61
C PRO A 126 2.58 1.17 -17.69
N SER A 127 2.30 1.43 -18.97
CA SER A 127 2.72 0.58 -20.08
C SER A 127 4.24 0.62 -20.30
N LEU A 128 4.88 1.72 -19.93
CA LEU A 128 6.34 1.89 -19.94
C LEU A 128 6.97 1.54 -18.58
N LYS A 129 6.16 1.21 -17.56
CA LYS A 129 6.59 0.94 -16.18
C LYS A 129 7.34 2.14 -15.57
N THR A 130 6.84 3.34 -15.82
CA THR A 130 7.42 4.60 -15.31
C THR A 130 6.41 5.37 -14.48
N GLY A 131 6.86 5.97 -13.37
CA GLY A 131 6.03 6.79 -12.49
C GLY A 131 5.07 6.00 -11.59
N LEU A 132 3.91 6.60 -11.31
CA LEU A 132 2.93 6.10 -10.34
C LEU A 132 1.50 6.63 -10.61
N GLY A 133 0.50 6.00 -10.00
CA GLY A 133 -0.88 6.48 -9.90
C GLY A 133 -1.36 6.56 -8.46
N ILE A 134 -2.10 7.60 -8.11
CA ILE A 134 -2.75 7.80 -6.81
C ILE A 134 -4.24 7.56 -6.99
N TYR A 135 -4.75 6.50 -6.37
CA TYR A 135 -6.16 6.15 -6.40
C TYR A 135 -6.83 6.40 -5.06
N ILE A 136 -8.12 6.71 -5.11
CA ILE A 136 -9.00 6.81 -3.95
C ILE A 136 -9.93 5.60 -3.95
N PHE A 137 -10.07 4.96 -2.80
CA PHE A 137 -11.13 3.97 -2.56
C PHE A 137 -12.09 4.48 -1.49
N ALA A 138 -13.38 4.33 -1.76
CA ALA A 138 -14.47 4.56 -0.81
C ALA A 138 -15.54 3.51 -1.09
N ILE A 139 -15.41 2.38 -0.40
CA ILE A 139 -16.09 1.12 -0.74
C ILE A 139 -17.02 0.69 0.41
N THR A 140 -18.17 0.15 0.02
CA THR A 140 -19.29 -0.17 0.93
C THR A 140 -19.72 -1.63 0.84
N LYS A 141 -19.06 -2.41 -0.03
CA LYS A 141 -19.31 -3.84 -0.21
C LYS A 141 -18.00 -4.61 -0.36
N ASP A 142 -18.04 -5.85 0.11
CA ASP A 142 -17.03 -6.84 -0.21
C ASP A 142 -16.93 -7.02 -1.73
N MET A 143 -15.74 -7.34 -2.22
CA MET A 143 -15.64 -7.98 -3.52
C MET A 143 -16.48 -9.26 -3.54
N ALA A 144 -17.11 -9.54 -4.69
CA ALA A 144 -17.94 -10.72 -4.87
C ALA A 144 -17.22 -12.03 -4.51
N ASP A 145 -17.99 -13.04 -4.09
CA ASP A 145 -17.41 -14.20 -3.42
C ASP A 145 -16.36 -14.99 -4.20
N ALA A 146 -16.56 -15.05 -5.52
CA ALA A 146 -15.65 -15.66 -6.46
C ALA A 146 -15.11 -14.62 -7.44
N GLN A 147 -14.60 -13.52 -6.91
CA GLN A 147 -13.90 -12.50 -7.67
C GLN A 147 -12.54 -12.20 -7.03
N ALA A 148 -11.51 -12.10 -7.86
CA ALA A 148 -10.19 -11.63 -7.46
C ALA A 148 -9.78 -10.44 -8.34
N PHE A 149 -8.91 -9.60 -7.81
CA PHE A 149 -8.31 -8.45 -8.48
C PHE A 149 -6.79 -8.62 -8.52
N SER A 150 -6.14 -8.15 -9.58
CA SER A 150 -4.69 -7.96 -9.61
C SER A 150 -4.33 -6.69 -10.36
N SER A 151 -3.30 -5.97 -9.89
CA SER A 151 -2.64 -4.99 -10.75
C SER A 151 -1.53 -5.68 -11.53
N LEU A 152 -1.52 -5.50 -12.86
CA LEU A 152 -0.39 -5.84 -13.73
C LEU A 152 0.51 -4.63 -13.97
N ASP A 153 0.08 -3.45 -13.54
CA ASP A 153 0.75 -2.16 -13.77
C ASP A 153 1.78 -1.83 -12.70
N GLY A 154 1.60 -2.24 -11.45
CA GLY A 154 2.49 -1.81 -10.38
C GLY A 154 2.28 -2.46 -9.01
N ASP A 155 3.17 -2.11 -8.08
CA ASP A 155 3.03 -2.43 -6.66
C ASP A 155 2.01 -1.48 -6.03
N MET A 156 1.02 -2.01 -5.31
CA MET A 156 -0.01 -1.20 -4.66
C MET A 156 0.31 -0.99 -3.19
N LEU A 157 0.71 0.23 -2.81
CA LEU A 157 0.73 0.68 -1.42
C LEU A 157 -0.67 1.15 -1.01
N ILE A 158 -1.34 0.38 -0.17
CA ILE A 158 -2.70 0.60 0.34
C ILE A 158 -2.62 1.30 1.69
N ILE A 159 -3.34 2.42 1.81
CA ILE A 159 -3.34 3.31 2.97
C ILE A 159 -4.79 3.52 3.42
N PRO A 160 -5.35 2.65 4.28
CA PRO A 160 -6.68 2.83 4.84
C PRO A 160 -6.74 4.06 5.74
N GLN A 161 -7.63 4.99 5.41
CA GLN A 161 -7.92 6.16 6.24
C GLN A 161 -8.87 5.78 7.37
N GLN A 162 -9.89 4.98 7.06
CA GLN A 162 -10.90 4.47 7.97
C GLN A 162 -11.40 3.10 7.50
N GLY A 163 -11.74 2.23 8.45
CA GLY A 163 -12.25 0.89 8.19
C GLY A 163 -11.12 -0.12 8.04
N ALA A 164 -11.45 -1.39 8.29
CA ALA A 164 -10.51 -2.49 8.11
C ALA A 164 -10.79 -3.24 6.81
N LEU A 165 -9.72 -3.73 6.17
CA LEU A 165 -9.72 -4.53 4.96
C LEU A 165 -9.21 -5.93 5.32
N ASP A 166 -9.99 -6.97 5.00
CA ASP A 166 -9.55 -8.36 5.07
C ASP A 166 -9.16 -8.81 3.66
N ILE A 167 -7.84 -8.82 3.40
CA ILE A 167 -7.26 -9.02 2.08
C ILE A 167 -6.75 -10.46 1.99
N GLN A 168 -7.44 -11.28 1.21
CA GLN A 168 -6.99 -12.62 0.85
C GLN A 168 -6.09 -12.53 -0.38
N THR A 169 -4.84 -12.98 -0.30
CA THR A 169 -3.89 -13.01 -1.42
C THR A 169 -3.52 -14.45 -1.77
N GLU A 170 -2.85 -14.65 -2.91
CA GLU A 170 -2.27 -15.95 -3.27
C GLU A 170 -1.28 -16.47 -2.22
N LEU A 171 -0.61 -15.61 -1.46
CA LEU A 171 0.41 -16.00 -0.48
C LEU A 171 -0.15 -16.13 0.96
N GLY A 172 -1.44 -15.83 1.15
CA GLY A 172 -2.12 -15.85 2.44
C GLY A 172 -2.91 -14.59 2.72
N ASN A 173 -3.40 -14.43 3.96
CA ASN A 173 -4.33 -13.36 4.33
C ASN A 173 -3.65 -12.23 5.10
N LEU A 174 -4.06 -10.99 4.83
CA LEU A 174 -3.66 -9.79 5.54
C LEU A 174 -4.91 -9.06 6.05
N LEU A 175 -5.03 -8.89 7.36
CA LEU A 175 -6.03 -8.00 7.95
C LEU A 175 -5.44 -6.59 8.08
N VAL A 176 -5.74 -5.67 7.17
CA VAL A 176 -5.16 -4.33 7.14
C VAL A 176 -6.15 -3.33 7.71
N ARG A 177 -5.82 -2.75 8.88
CA ARG A 177 -6.71 -1.83 9.61
C ARG A 177 -6.27 -0.39 9.38
N GLN A 178 -7.13 0.57 9.72
CA GLN A 178 -6.71 1.97 9.79
C GLN A 178 -5.51 2.14 10.74
N ASN A 179 -4.56 2.99 10.34
CA ASN A 179 -3.21 3.11 10.93
C ASN A 179 -2.24 1.95 10.62
N GLU A 180 -2.63 0.98 9.79
CA GLU A 180 -1.70 0.09 9.11
C GLU A 180 -1.62 0.47 7.64
N ILE A 181 -0.50 0.16 7.00
CA ILE A 181 -0.38 0.14 5.53
C ILE A 181 -0.22 -1.30 5.06
N ALA A 182 -0.47 -1.56 3.79
CA ALA A 182 -0.07 -2.80 3.15
C ALA A 182 0.49 -2.56 1.75
N VAL A 183 1.41 -3.40 1.32
CA VAL A 183 1.89 -3.42 -0.07
C VAL A 183 1.50 -4.75 -0.68
N ILE A 184 0.82 -4.70 -1.82
CA ILE A 184 0.55 -5.86 -2.67
C ILE A 184 1.38 -5.71 -3.95
N PRO A 185 2.43 -6.53 -4.14
CA PRO A 185 3.27 -6.43 -5.31
C PRO A 185 2.54 -6.71 -6.63
N ARG A 186 3.06 -6.15 -7.72
CA ARG A 186 2.56 -6.33 -9.09
C ARG A 186 2.33 -7.82 -9.38
N GLY A 187 1.15 -8.13 -9.90
CA GLY A 187 0.74 -9.45 -10.39
C GLY A 187 0.06 -10.34 -9.36
N ILE A 188 0.18 -10.05 -8.06
CA ILE A 188 -0.43 -10.88 -7.01
C ILE A 188 -1.94 -10.69 -6.99
N ARG A 189 -2.66 -11.79 -7.19
CA ARG A 189 -4.12 -11.83 -7.12
C ARG A 189 -4.57 -11.70 -5.67
N HIS A 190 -5.57 -10.87 -5.44
CA HIS A 190 -6.14 -10.64 -4.12
C HIS A 190 -7.65 -10.40 -4.16
N ARG A 191 -8.32 -10.64 -3.04
CA ARG A 191 -9.74 -10.33 -2.82
C ARG A 191 -9.87 -9.54 -1.53
N VAL A 192 -10.60 -8.43 -1.57
CA VAL A 192 -10.82 -7.55 -0.43
C VAL A 192 -12.24 -7.72 0.13
N ARG A 193 -12.33 -7.94 1.44
CA ARG A 193 -13.56 -7.94 2.23
C ARG A 193 -13.51 -6.84 3.30
N LEU A 194 -14.66 -6.43 3.78
CA LEU A 194 -14.88 -5.30 4.68
C LEU A 194 -15.45 -5.83 6.01
N PRO A 195 -14.61 -6.35 6.92
CA PRO A 195 -15.05 -6.90 8.20
C PRO A 195 -15.81 -5.90 9.10
N THR A 196 -15.72 -4.61 8.81
CA THR A 196 -16.44 -3.52 9.50
C THR A 196 -17.45 -2.80 8.60
N GLY A 197 -17.84 -3.40 7.49
CA GLY A 197 -18.87 -2.90 6.56
C GLY A 197 -18.35 -1.94 5.49
N GLN A 198 -17.81 -0.78 5.88
CA GLN A 198 -17.33 0.24 4.94
C GLN A 198 -15.87 0.61 5.20
N ALA A 199 -15.15 0.99 4.14
CA ALA A 199 -13.76 1.42 4.23
C ALA A 199 -13.44 2.49 3.19
N ARG A 200 -12.53 3.39 3.53
CA ARG A 200 -12.03 4.42 2.61
C ARG A 200 -10.56 4.71 2.85
N GLY A 201 -9.89 5.19 1.81
CA GLY A 201 -8.46 5.49 1.87
C GLY A 201 -7.86 5.70 0.49
N TYR A 202 -6.56 5.45 0.43
CA TYR A 202 -5.70 5.81 -0.70
C TYR A 202 -4.90 4.60 -1.17
N ILE A 203 -4.55 4.58 -2.45
CA ILE A 203 -3.58 3.64 -3.01
C ILE A 203 -2.55 4.43 -3.80
N CYS A 204 -1.27 4.24 -3.49
CA CYS A 204 -0.18 4.59 -4.39
C CYS A 204 0.20 3.36 -5.19
N GLU A 205 -0.15 3.34 -6.47
CA GLU A 205 0.27 2.29 -7.41
C GLU A 205 1.58 2.71 -8.08
N LEU A 206 2.67 2.03 -7.72
CA LEU A 206 4.00 2.30 -8.23
C LEU A 206 4.26 1.50 -9.51
N PHE A 207 4.40 2.18 -10.65
CA PHE A 207 4.71 1.53 -11.93
C PHE A 207 6.21 1.24 -12.07
N GLN A 208 7.06 1.99 -11.38
CA GLN A 208 8.51 1.93 -11.54
C GLN A 208 9.21 1.37 -10.30
N GLY A 209 9.73 0.15 -10.40
CA GLY A 209 10.49 -0.49 -9.32
C GLY A 209 9.58 -1.07 -8.24
N HIS A 210 10.06 -1.06 -6.99
CA HIS A 210 9.39 -1.63 -5.81
C HIS A 210 9.65 -0.77 -4.58
N PHE A 211 8.69 -0.75 -3.65
CA PHE A 211 8.88 -0.11 -2.35
C PHE A 211 9.91 -0.86 -1.51
N ARG A 212 10.83 -0.12 -0.90
CA ARG A 212 11.85 -0.60 0.04
C ARG A 212 12.01 0.37 1.21
N LEU A 213 12.77 -0.02 2.22
CA LEU A 213 13.15 0.89 3.30
C LEU A 213 14.13 1.95 2.78
N PRO A 214 14.09 3.18 3.33
CA PRO A 214 15.09 4.20 3.01
C PRO A 214 16.46 3.81 3.56
N GLU A 215 17.51 4.29 2.90
CA GLU A 215 18.85 4.25 3.47
C GLU A 215 18.89 5.13 4.72
N LEU A 216 19.42 4.59 5.83
CA LEU A 216 19.39 5.28 7.13
C LEU A 216 20.49 6.34 7.28
N GLY A 217 21.54 6.29 6.46
CA GLY A 217 22.66 7.24 6.53
C GLY A 217 23.21 7.36 7.96
N PRO A 218 23.42 8.57 8.49
CA PRO A 218 23.92 8.78 9.86
C PRO A 218 23.03 8.25 10.99
N ILE A 219 21.77 7.90 10.74
CA ILE A 219 20.90 7.25 11.74
C ILE A 219 21.47 5.89 12.16
N GLY A 220 22.16 5.20 11.24
CA GLY A 220 22.84 3.94 11.52
C GLY A 220 22.03 2.71 11.09
N SER A 221 21.69 1.84 12.03
CA SER A 221 21.15 0.48 11.73
C SER A 221 19.78 0.18 12.34
N CYS A 222 19.17 1.16 13.01
CA CYS A 222 17.84 1.05 13.61
C CYS A 222 17.16 2.43 13.61
N SER A 223 15.86 2.44 13.90
CA SER A 223 14.92 3.61 13.86
C SER A 223 14.07 3.63 12.59
N LEU A 224 13.22 4.66 12.45
CA LEU A 224 12.20 4.77 11.41
C LEU A 224 11.29 3.51 11.39
N ALA A 225 11.04 2.93 10.23
CA ALA A 225 10.32 1.67 10.10
C ALA A 225 11.30 0.48 10.25
N ASN A 226 11.40 -0.07 11.46
CA ASN A 226 12.30 -1.21 11.70
C ASN A 226 11.85 -2.45 10.92
N VAL A 227 12.80 -3.14 10.29
CA VAL A 227 12.58 -4.31 9.41
C VAL A 227 11.67 -5.37 10.05
N ARG A 228 11.87 -5.65 11.34
CA ARG A 228 11.12 -6.69 12.10
C ARG A 228 9.63 -6.44 12.14
N ASP A 229 9.20 -5.18 12.11
CA ASP A 229 7.80 -4.82 12.35
C ASP A 229 6.90 -4.99 11.11
N PHE A 230 7.50 -5.32 9.97
CA PHE A 230 6.77 -5.69 8.76
C PHE A 230 6.29 -7.14 8.84
N GLN A 231 4.99 -7.32 8.65
CA GLN A 231 4.30 -8.60 8.75
C GLN A 231 3.95 -9.14 7.36
N VAL A 232 4.30 -10.39 7.09
CA VAL A 232 4.12 -11.09 5.82
C VAL A 232 3.14 -12.26 6.06
N PRO A 233 2.13 -12.48 5.19
CA PRO A 233 1.11 -13.51 5.46
C PRO A 233 1.72 -14.91 5.49
N VAL A 234 1.17 -15.80 6.30
CA VAL A 234 1.44 -17.23 6.19
C VAL A 234 0.58 -17.86 5.10
N ALA A 235 1.09 -18.90 4.42
CA ALA A 235 0.37 -19.61 3.37
C ALA A 235 -1.02 -20.06 3.84
N ALA A 236 -2.03 -19.75 3.04
CA ALA A 236 -3.42 -20.15 3.30
C ALA A 236 -3.99 -20.76 2.02
N PHE A 237 -4.37 -22.04 2.10
CA PHE A 237 -4.84 -22.82 0.96
C PHE A 237 -6.36 -22.96 0.95
N ASP A 238 -7.00 -22.52 -0.13
CA ASP A 238 -8.44 -22.70 -0.36
C ASP A 238 -8.71 -24.05 -1.05
N GLY A 239 -8.76 -25.10 -0.24
CA GLY A 239 -8.99 -26.47 -0.70
C GLY A 239 -8.77 -27.49 0.41
N VAL A 240 -8.56 -28.75 0.03
CA VAL A 240 -8.32 -29.86 0.98
C VAL A 240 -7.25 -30.83 0.48
N LEU A 241 -6.61 -31.54 1.40
CA LEU A 241 -5.84 -32.75 1.08
C LEU A 241 -6.80 -33.94 0.94
N ARG A 242 -6.77 -34.64 -0.20
CA ARG A 242 -7.47 -35.91 -0.44
C ARG A 242 -6.50 -36.93 -0.98
N ASP A 243 -6.41 -38.09 -0.32
CA ASP A 243 -5.52 -39.19 -0.69
C ASP A 243 -4.05 -38.75 -0.90
N GLY A 244 -3.57 -37.86 -0.02
CA GLY A 244 -2.21 -37.32 -0.08
C GLY A 244 -1.98 -36.32 -1.22
N ARG A 245 -3.03 -35.83 -1.89
CA ARG A 245 -2.95 -34.80 -2.93
C ARG A 245 -3.67 -33.52 -2.52
N ALA A 246 -3.11 -32.37 -2.87
CA ALA A 246 -3.77 -31.08 -2.71
C ALA A 246 -4.82 -30.88 -3.81
N CYS A 247 -6.05 -30.59 -3.41
CA CYS A 247 -7.18 -30.36 -4.30
C CYS A 247 -7.78 -28.98 -4.00
N ALA A 248 -7.71 -28.08 -4.98
CA ALA A 248 -8.33 -26.75 -4.89
C ALA A 248 -9.86 -26.84 -4.81
N ASN A 249 -10.49 -25.82 -4.24
CA ASN A 249 -11.92 -25.65 -4.35
C ASN A 249 -12.30 -25.21 -5.78
N HIS A 250 -13.20 -25.99 -6.40
CA HIS A 250 -13.70 -25.74 -7.75
C HIS A 250 -15.03 -24.99 -7.70
N ARG A 251 -15.02 -23.78 -8.26
CA ARG A 251 -16.21 -22.97 -8.57
C ARG A 251 -15.79 -21.97 -9.64
N LYS A 252 -16.76 -21.40 -10.35
CA LYS A 252 -16.48 -20.34 -11.31
C LYS A 252 -16.01 -19.08 -10.59
N TRP A 253 -14.82 -18.62 -10.91
CA TRP A 253 -14.21 -17.37 -10.47
C TRP A 253 -14.07 -16.38 -11.62
N GLN A 254 -14.21 -15.09 -11.32
CA GLN A 254 -13.83 -13.99 -12.19
C GLN A 254 -12.51 -13.40 -11.69
N VAL A 255 -11.52 -13.27 -12.56
CA VAL A 255 -10.28 -12.54 -12.25
C VAL A 255 -10.33 -11.23 -13.01
N VAL A 256 -10.32 -10.12 -12.28
CA VAL A 256 -10.24 -8.75 -12.81
C VAL A 256 -8.78 -8.31 -12.70
N SER A 257 -8.23 -7.75 -13.78
CA SER A 257 -6.84 -7.29 -13.80
C SER A 257 -6.75 -5.89 -14.39
N ARG A 258 -6.00 -5.01 -13.74
CA ARG A 258 -5.66 -3.70 -14.27
C ARG A 258 -4.38 -3.78 -15.11
N LEU A 259 -4.43 -3.31 -16.35
CA LEU A 259 -3.30 -3.22 -17.27
C LEU A 259 -3.42 -1.95 -18.13
N GLY A 260 -2.36 -1.14 -18.17
CA GLY A 260 -2.35 0.15 -18.84
C GLY A 260 -3.44 1.10 -18.32
N GLY A 261 -3.77 1.03 -17.03
CA GLY A 261 -4.85 1.78 -16.42
C GLY A 261 -6.27 1.28 -16.76
N CYS A 262 -6.41 0.28 -17.63
CA CYS A 262 -7.69 -0.30 -18.03
C CYS A 262 -7.99 -1.59 -17.27
N LEU A 263 -9.27 -1.87 -17.00
CA LEU A 263 -9.69 -3.12 -16.38
C LEU A 263 -10.08 -4.16 -17.43
N PHE A 264 -9.58 -5.38 -17.23
CA PHE A 264 -9.91 -6.56 -17.99
C PHE A 264 -10.41 -7.65 -17.05
N SER A 265 -11.19 -8.61 -17.56
CA SER A 265 -11.59 -9.79 -16.80
C SER A 265 -11.52 -11.07 -17.61
N CYS A 266 -11.20 -12.16 -16.93
CA CYS A 266 -11.35 -13.53 -17.43
C CYS A 266 -12.10 -14.38 -16.39
N THR A 267 -12.42 -15.62 -16.76
CA THR A 267 -13.03 -16.59 -15.83
C THR A 267 -12.22 -17.88 -15.76
N GLN A 268 -12.23 -18.53 -14.60
CA GLN A 268 -11.63 -19.84 -14.35
C GLN A 268 -12.53 -20.69 -13.45
N ASP A 269 -12.37 -22.01 -13.44
CA ASP A 269 -13.26 -22.96 -12.72
C ASP A 269 -12.69 -23.43 -11.36
N HIS A 270 -11.70 -22.71 -10.85
CA HIS A 270 -11.04 -22.97 -9.57
C HIS A 270 -10.69 -21.66 -8.85
N THR A 271 -10.51 -21.71 -7.54
CA THR A 271 -10.03 -20.58 -6.74
C THR A 271 -8.60 -20.19 -7.12
N PRO A 272 -8.26 -18.88 -7.25
CA PRO A 272 -6.89 -18.46 -7.46
C PRO A 272 -6.04 -18.60 -6.18
N PHE A 273 -6.67 -18.82 -5.02
CA PHE A 273 -6.06 -18.90 -3.70
C PHE A 273 -5.69 -20.34 -3.32
N ASP A 274 -5.17 -21.10 -4.29
CA ASP A 274 -4.84 -22.52 -4.18
C ASP A 274 -3.33 -22.78 -4.05
N VAL A 275 -2.59 -21.85 -3.46
CA VAL A 275 -1.16 -22.00 -3.13
C VAL A 275 -1.02 -22.68 -1.78
N ALA A 276 -0.52 -23.92 -1.77
CA ALA A 276 -0.34 -24.71 -0.57
C ALA A 276 0.97 -24.40 0.17
N ALA A 277 1.98 -23.93 -0.55
CA ALA A 277 3.22 -23.46 0.01
C ALA A 277 3.89 -22.45 -0.92
N TRP A 278 4.72 -21.60 -0.35
CA TRP A 278 5.55 -20.68 -1.12
C TRP A 278 6.87 -20.40 -0.41
N ASN A 279 7.88 -20.01 -1.18
CA ASN A 279 9.11 -19.43 -0.65
C ASN A 279 9.72 -18.39 -1.59
N GLY A 280 10.32 -17.34 -1.02
CA GLY A 280 10.88 -16.26 -1.81
C GLY A 280 11.02 -14.93 -1.08
N THR A 281 11.27 -13.90 -1.87
CA THR A 281 11.46 -12.49 -1.45
C THR A 281 10.39 -11.55 -2.01
N TYR A 282 9.46 -12.06 -2.84
CA TYR A 282 8.42 -11.26 -3.49
C TYR A 282 7.03 -11.63 -2.96
N TYR A 283 6.59 -10.91 -1.94
CA TYR A 283 5.38 -11.22 -1.17
C TYR A 283 4.66 -9.95 -0.73
N PRO A 284 3.34 -10.01 -0.45
CA PRO A 284 2.64 -8.89 0.14
C PRO A 284 3.01 -8.75 1.61
N TYR A 285 2.89 -7.54 2.15
CA TYR A 285 3.22 -7.26 3.55
C TYR A 285 2.37 -6.13 4.10
N LYS A 286 2.30 -6.02 5.42
CA LYS A 286 1.66 -4.92 6.15
C LYS A 286 2.54 -4.37 7.26
N TYR A 287 2.26 -3.16 7.72
CA TYR A 287 3.02 -2.47 8.76
C TYR A 287 2.12 -1.56 9.61
N ASP A 288 2.27 -1.60 10.94
CA ASP A 288 1.58 -0.72 11.89
C ASP A 288 2.35 0.59 12.05
N LEU A 289 1.76 1.71 11.64
CA LEU A 289 2.41 3.02 11.62
C LEU A 289 2.75 3.52 13.04
N SER A 290 2.07 3.03 14.08
CA SER A 290 2.44 3.36 15.47
C SER A 290 3.78 2.76 15.89
N ARG A 291 4.30 1.75 15.18
CA ARG A 291 5.62 1.17 15.46
C ARG A 291 6.78 1.98 14.89
N PHE A 292 6.49 3.04 14.12
CA PHE A 292 7.51 3.91 13.56
C PHE A 292 8.31 4.58 14.67
N CYS A 293 9.62 4.34 14.67
CA CYS A 293 10.55 4.93 15.61
C CYS A 293 10.88 6.35 15.14
N VAL A 294 10.05 7.29 15.61
CA VAL A 294 10.12 8.71 15.23
C VAL A 294 11.43 9.33 15.69
N LEU A 295 12.10 10.03 14.77
CA LEU A 295 13.24 10.89 15.05
C LEU A 295 12.83 12.36 14.94
N GLY A 296 13.64 13.25 15.52
CA GLY A 296 13.43 14.69 15.45
C GLY A 296 14.61 15.44 16.06
N SER A 297 14.62 16.76 15.90
CA SER A 297 15.62 17.61 16.52
C SER A 297 15.47 17.62 18.04
N ALA A 298 16.58 17.37 18.74
CA ALA A 298 16.63 17.32 20.20
C ALA A 298 17.02 18.65 20.86
N LEU A 299 17.36 19.68 20.08
CA LEU A 299 17.78 20.98 20.61
C LEU A 299 17.18 22.17 19.86
N TYR A 300 17.42 22.32 18.56
CA TYR A 300 16.91 23.45 17.76
C TYR A 300 16.70 23.03 16.30
N ASP A 301 16.06 23.92 15.52
CA ASP A 301 15.69 23.77 14.10
C ASP A 301 14.70 22.63 13.80
N HIS A 302 13.87 22.86 12.77
CA HIS A 302 12.90 21.89 12.29
C HIS A 302 13.55 20.98 11.22
N PRO A 303 13.61 19.66 11.40
CA PRO A 303 14.22 18.76 10.42
C PRO A 303 13.37 18.66 9.14
N ASP A 304 14.02 18.33 8.03
CA ASP A 304 13.33 18.04 6.77
C ASP A 304 12.37 16.84 6.93
N PRO A 305 11.21 16.85 6.23
CA PRO A 305 10.19 15.80 6.38
C PRO A 305 10.64 14.41 5.90
N SER A 306 11.72 14.32 5.11
CA SER A 306 12.34 13.05 4.71
C SER A 306 12.84 12.21 5.90
N LEU A 307 13.05 12.84 7.06
CA LEU A 307 13.31 12.14 8.32
C LEU A 307 12.17 11.21 8.74
N PHE A 308 10.98 11.38 8.16
CA PHE A 308 9.80 10.56 8.46
C PHE A 308 9.43 9.55 7.37
N THR A 309 10.32 9.29 6.40
CA THR A 309 10.10 8.30 5.36
C THR A 309 9.98 6.89 5.94
N VAL A 310 8.89 6.21 5.59
CA VAL A 310 8.59 4.81 5.95
C VAL A 310 9.04 3.88 4.83
N LEU A 311 8.65 4.17 3.60
CA LEU A 311 9.01 3.42 2.39
C LEU A 311 9.40 4.39 1.28
N THR A 312 10.35 3.98 0.46
CA THR A 312 10.82 4.71 -0.72
C THR A 312 10.85 3.78 -1.93
N ALA A 313 10.67 4.34 -3.12
CA ALA A 313 10.99 3.70 -4.37
C ALA A 313 12.05 4.54 -5.11
N PRO A 314 13.31 4.06 -5.22
CA PRO A 314 14.36 4.80 -5.89
C PRO A 314 14.06 4.93 -7.39
N SER A 315 14.47 6.06 -7.99
CA SER A 315 14.50 6.18 -9.44
C SER A 315 15.69 5.40 -10.02
N TYR A 316 15.62 5.00 -11.29
CA TYR A 316 16.76 4.39 -11.99
C TYR A 316 17.81 5.41 -12.47
N ARG A 317 17.64 6.70 -12.12
CA ARG A 317 18.55 7.79 -12.49
C ARG A 317 19.72 7.88 -11.48
N GLU A 318 20.03 9.07 -11.01
CA GLU A 318 21.13 9.31 -10.08
C GLU A 318 20.76 8.85 -8.66
N PRO A 319 21.73 8.29 -7.89
CA PRO A 319 21.52 7.96 -6.49
C PRO A 319 20.96 9.15 -5.70
N GLY A 320 19.96 8.88 -4.85
CA GLY A 320 19.29 9.91 -4.05
C GLY A 320 18.05 10.53 -4.70
N THR A 321 17.73 10.16 -5.95
CA THR A 321 16.43 10.50 -6.57
C THR A 321 15.42 9.38 -6.36
N GLY A 322 14.22 9.71 -5.88
CA GLY A 322 13.11 8.78 -5.64
C GLY A 322 11.99 8.97 -6.66
N VAL A 323 11.43 7.88 -7.19
CA VAL A 323 10.14 7.93 -7.89
C VAL A 323 9.07 8.43 -6.92
N VAL A 324 9.10 7.88 -5.71
CA VAL A 324 8.17 8.23 -4.63
C VAL A 324 8.75 7.91 -3.26
N ASP A 325 8.47 8.78 -2.30
CA ASP A 325 8.65 8.55 -0.87
C ASP A 325 7.28 8.56 -0.17
N PHE A 326 7.04 7.54 0.65
CA PHE A 326 5.90 7.48 1.56
C PHE A 326 6.38 7.78 2.97
N ALA A 327 5.97 8.92 3.51
CA ALA A 327 6.30 9.40 4.85
C ALA A 327 5.05 9.59 5.70
N ILE A 328 5.22 9.69 7.02
CA ILE A 328 4.13 9.99 7.96
C ILE A 328 4.53 11.12 8.92
N ILE A 329 3.57 11.85 9.46
CA ILE A 329 3.81 12.87 10.50
C ILE A 329 3.16 12.41 11.81
N PRO A 330 3.77 11.43 12.51
CA PRO A 330 3.15 10.74 13.64
C PRO A 330 3.16 11.57 14.93
N PRO A 331 2.41 11.15 15.96
CA PRO A 331 2.52 11.69 17.30
C PRO A 331 3.96 11.64 17.81
N ARG A 332 4.51 12.79 18.23
CA ARG A 332 5.91 12.90 18.64
C ARG A 332 6.11 13.99 19.69
N TRP A 333 7.28 14.00 20.32
CA TRP A 333 7.69 15.09 21.18
C TRP A 333 8.36 16.18 20.34
N ASN A 334 7.91 17.42 20.51
CA ASN A 334 8.66 18.60 20.13
C ASN A 334 9.35 19.15 21.38
N VAL A 335 10.67 19.33 21.29
CA VAL A 335 11.52 19.82 22.39
C VAL A 335 12.47 20.93 21.94
N MET A 336 12.35 21.38 20.69
CA MET A 336 13.27 22.33 20.08
C MET A 336 13.12 23.72 20.74
N GLU A 337 14.20 24.26 21.30
CA GLU A 337 14.26 25.57 21.94
C GLU A 337 14.32 26.69 20.90
N ASN A 338 13.64 27.81 21.17
CA ASN A 338 13.66 29.02 20.32
C ASN A 338 13.48 28.74 18.81
N THR A 339 12.67 27.73 18.48
CA THR A 339 12.48 27.21 17.12
C THR A 339 11.03 27.34 16.70
N TYR A 340 10.79 27.69 15.44
CA TYR A 340 9.45 27.67 14.85
C TYR A 340 8.99 26.22 14.61
N TRP A 341 7.99 25.76 15.36
CA TRP A 341 7.60 24.34 15.38
C TRP A 341 6.64 23.90 14.28
N LEU A 342 6.06 24.84 13.53
CA LEU A 342 5.31 24.51 12.32
C LEU A 342 6.29 24.24 11.17
N PRO A 343 5.89 23.45 10.15
CA PRO A 343 6.67 23.35 8.93
C PRO A 343 7.01 24.73 8.37
N TYR A 344 8.27 24.91 7.96
CA TYR A 344 8.74 26.15 7.36
C TYR A 344 7.99 26.45 6.06
N TYR A 345 7.91 27.73 5.69
CA TYR A 345 7.43 28.13 4.37
C TYR A 345 8.33 27.51 3.29
N HIS A 346 7.71 26.86 2.31
CA HIS A 346 8.43 25.90 1.48
C HIS A 346 8.00 25.99 0.00
N ARG A 347 8.98 25.74 -0.87
CA ARG A 347 8.85 25.54 -2.32
C ARG A 347 9.76 24.39 -2.68
N ASN A 348 9.17 23.32 -3.19
CA ASN A 348 9.86 22.06 -3.42
C ASN A 348 9.89 21.70 -4.90
N THR A 349 10.95 21.08 -5.39
CA THR A 349 10.95 20.51 -6.74
C THR A 349 10.02 19.30 -6.85
N MET A 350 9.74 18.62 -5.74
CA MET A 350 8.84 17.47 -5.68
C MET A 350 7.37 17.92 -5.68
N SER A 351 6.48 17.02 -6.07
CA SER A 351 5.04 17.17 -5.81
C SER A 351 4.67 16.42 -4.54
N GLU A 352 3.91 17.08 -3.67
CA GLU A 352 3.59 16.58 -2.33
C GLU A 352 2.09 16.30 -2.22
N PHE A 353 1.69 15.02 -2.31
CA PHE A 353 0.32 14.59 -2.06
C PHE A 353 0.20 14.07 -0.63
N SER A 354 -0.78 14.55 0.13
CA SER A 354 -0.96 14.15 1.53
C SER A 354 -2.42 13.94 1.90
N GLY A 355 -2.65 13.15 2.93
CA GLY A 355 -3.98 12.92 3.48
C GLY A 355 -3.92 12.43 4.93
N PRO A 356 -5.03 12.50 5.68
CA PRO A 356 -5.09 11.96 7.02
C PRO A 356 -5.21 10.42 7.04
N ILE A 357 -4.73 9.81 8.11
CA ILE A 357 -4.98 8.41 8.51
C ILE A 357 -5.51 8.44 9.94
N ILE A 358 -6.69 7.88 10.18
CA ILE A 358 -7.32 7.95 11.49
C ILE A 358 -6.80 6.80 12.37
N TYR A 359 -5.95 7.12 13.34
CA TYR A 359 -5.47 6.14 14.31
C TYR A 359 -6.38 6.04 15.55
N ASN A 360 -7.21 7.05 15.83
CA ASN A 360 -8.19 6.97 16.90
C ASN A 360 -9.46 6.27 16.42
N GLN A 361 -9.56 4.98 16.76
CA GLN A 361 -10.58 4.06 16.24
C GLN A 361 -11.87 4.02 17.08
N VAL A 362 -12.00 4.84 18.11
CA VAL A 362 -13.23 4.87 18.91
C VAL A 362 -14.39 5.45 18.10
N ASP A 363 -15.60 4.91 18.27
CA ASP A 363 -16.78 5.31 17.49
C ASP A 363 -17.19 6.77 17.75
N SER A 364 -16.87 7.31 18.94
CA SER A 364 -17.09 8.71 19.29
C SER A 364 -16.07 9.68 18.68
N CYS A 365 -15.00 9.19 18.06
CA CYS A 365 -14.05 10.03 17.35
C CYS A 365 -14.75 10.63 16.13
N LYS A 366 -14.93 11.95 16.11
CA LYS A 366 -15.60 12.67 15.03
C LYS A 366 -14.98 12.45 13.64
N TRP A 367 -13.71 12.05 13.58
CA TRP A 367 -13.03 11.71 12.33
C TRP A 367 -13.37 10.29 11.85
N ASN A 368 -13.63 9.37 12.80
CA ASN A 368 -13.84 7.95 12.57
C ASN A 368 -15.31 7.60 12.26
N GLN A 369 -16.00 8.44 11.49
CA GLN A 369 -17.43 8.30 11.21
C GLN A 369 -17.75 8.41 9.71
N GLY A 370 -18.83 7.75 9.30
CA GLY A 370 -19.40 7.87 7.95
C GLY A 370 -18.46 7.42 6.82
N LEU A 371 -18.68 7.96 5.62
CA LEU A 371 -17.85 7.76 4.42
C LEU A 371 -17.16 9.06 3.96
N GLU A 372 -17.47 10.18 4.61
CA GLU A 372 -16.84 11.46 4.34
C GLU A 372 -15.41 11.49 4.86
N PHE A 373 -14.47 11.90 4.02
CA PHE A 373 -13.09 12.04 4.46
C PHE A 373 -12.94 13.24 5.39
N GLN A 374 -12.87 12.96 6.68
CA GLN A 374 -12.68 13.96 7.73
C GLN A 374 -11.28 13.80 8.36
N PRO A 375 -10.59 14.88 8.77
CA PRO A 375 -10.99 16.30 8.70
C PRO A 375 -10.97 16.91 7.28
N TYR A 376 -10.31 16.24 6.34
CA TYR A 376 -10.31 16.55 4.92
C TYR A 376 -9.89 15.28 4.15
N ALA A 377 -10.05 15.28 2.83
CA ALA A 377 -9.73 14.14 1.97
C ALA A 377 -8.26 14.07 1.62
N ALA A 378 -7.73 15.11 1.00
CA ALA A 378 -6.34 15.15 0.60
C ALA A 378 -5.90 16.59 0.34
N SER A 379 -4.61 16.80 0.24
CA SER A 379 -4.05 17.99 -0.37
C SER A 379 -2.91 17.63 -1.31
N LEU A 380 -2.70 18.47 -2.31
CA LEU A 380 -1.60 18.37 -3.25
C LEU A 380 -0.91 19.73 -3.29
N ALA A 381 0.37 19.80 -2.94
CA ALA A 381 1.22 20.91 -3.35
C ALA A 381 1.95 20.48 -4.63
N SER A 382 1.58 21.08 -5.76
CA SER A 382 2.26 20.84 -7.03
C SER A 382 3.72 21.30 -6.97
N ALA A 383 4.56 20.74 -7.85
CA ALA A 383 5.96 21.11 -7.94
C ALA A 383 6.15 22.64 -7.99
N MET A 384 7.02 23.13 -7.10
CA MET A 384 7.40 24.53 -6.86
C MET A 384 6.27 25.45 -6.37
N ALA A 385 5.07 24.94 -6.10
CA ALA A 385 3.98 25.71 -5.50
C ALA A 385 4.37 26.13 -4.08
N CYS A 386 4.19 27.43 -3.78
CA CYS A 386 4.45 27.98 -2.46
C CYS A 386 3.41 27.44 -1.46
N HIS A 387 3.88 26.89 -0.35
CA HIS A 387 3.02 26.43 0.73
C HIS A 387 3.65 26.69 2.11
N GLY A 388 2.84 26.60 3.16
CA GLY A 388 3.26 26.87 4.53
C GLY A 388 2.07 27.17 5.43
N ALA A 389 2.34 27.57 6.67
CA ALA A 389 1.30 27.86 7.65
C ALA A 389 0.45 29.08 7.24
N PRO A 390 -0.88 29.04 7.42
CA PRO A 390 -1.72 30.23 7.30
C PRO A 390 -1.35 31.27 8.37
N GLU A 391 -1.67 32.54 8.13
CA GLU A 391 -1.23 33.68 8.96
C GLU A 391 -1.63 33.54 10.43
N ASP A 392 -2.83 33.02 10.72
CA ASP A 392 -3.31 32.84 12.09
C ASP A 392 -2.53 31.76 12.85
N ALA A 393 -2.15 30.67 12.17
CA ALA A 393 -1.30 29.63 12.73
C ALA A 393 0.13 30.12 12.91
N HIS A 394 0.64 30.91 11.98
CA HIS A 394 1.96 31.53 12.07
C HIS A 394 2.07 32.44 13.30
N ARG A 395 1.14 33.38 13.49
CA ARG A 395 1.12 34.28 14.66
C ARG A 395 1.05 33.51 15.98
N LYS A 396 0.24 32.45 16.05
CA LYS A 396 0.17 31.58 17.24
C LYS A 396 1.50 30.88 17.51
N ALA A 397 2.19 30.42 16.47
CA ALA A 397 3.47 29.73 16.60
C ALA A 397 4.61 30.68 17.03
N GLU A 398 4.58 31.96 16.64
CA GLU A 398 5.55 32.96 17.10
C GLU A 398 5.41 33.27 18.61
N GLU A 399 4.18 33.27 19.13
CA GLU A 399 3.91 33.55 20.54
C GLU A 399 3.99 32.30 21.45
N GLN A 400 4.08 31.11 20.85
CA GLN A 400 4.07 29.84 21.59
C GLN A 400 5.36 29.66 22.42
N ALA A 401 5.20 29.28 23.68
CA ALA A 401 6.32 28.85 24.51
C ALA A 401 6.90 27.52 24.01
N THR A 402 8.22 27.47 23.81
CA THR A 402 8.96 26.28 23.37
C THR A 402 9.33 25.39 24.56
N VAL A 403 8.31 24.78 25.20
CA VAL A 403 8.47 23.80 26.28
C VAL A 403 8.11 22.40 25.80
N PRO A 404 8.80 21.32 26.24
CA PRO A 404 8.55 19.95 25.77
C PRO A 404 7.06 19.59 25.70
N GLN A 405 6.57 19.30 24.50
CA GLN A 405 5.16 19.01 24.25
C GLN A 405 5.02 17.84 23.29
N LYS A 406 4.03 16.98 23.55
CA LYS A 406 3.61 15.96 22.60
C LYS A 406 2.62 16.56 21.59
N VAL A 407 2.95 16.48 20.31
CA VAL A 407 2.17 17.05 19.19
C VAL A 407 1.58 15.94 18.30
N SER A 408 0.70 16.31 17.36
CA SER A 408 0.02 15.39 16.43
C SER A 408 -0.82 14.33 17.16
N THR A 409 -1.56 14.76 18.19
CA THR A 409 -2.35 13.88 19.10
C THR A 409 -3.86 13.93 18.86
N GLU A 410 -4.31 14.53 17.76
CA GLU A 410 -5.72 14.84 17.45
C GLU A 410 -6.55 13.63 17.01
N GLY A 411 -5.96 12.43 17.01
CA GLY A 411 -6.60 11.17 16.62
C GLY A 411 -6.38 10.76 15.16
N PHE A 412 -5.56 11.50 14.41
CA PHE A 412 -5.12 11.14 13.07
C PHE A 412 -3.65 11.55 12.85
N THR A 413 -2.98 10.88 11.94
CA THR A 413 -1.66 11.26 11.42
C THR A 413 -1.81 11.71 9.98
N ILE A 414 -0.92 12.57 9.49
CA ILE A 414 -0.84 12.86 8.06
C ILE A 414 0.17 11.91 7.42
N PHE A 415 -0.13 11.39 6.24
CA PHE A 415 0.89 10.78 5.37
C PHE A 415 1.27 11.74 4.25
N LEU A 416 2.45 11.54 3.68
CA LEU A 416 2.95 12.24 2.52
C LEU A 416 3.38 11.19 1.47
N ILE A 417 2.90 11.36 0.25
CA ILE A 417 3.41 10.76 -0.98
C ILE A 417 4.11 11.89 -1.70
N GLU A 418 5.44 11.90 -1.62
CA GLU A 418 6.28 12.87 -2.31
C GLU A 418 6.85 12.22 -3.56
N THR A 419 6.71 12.87 -4.72
CA THR A 419 7.18 12.32 -6.00
C THR A 419 7.93 13.35 -6.82
N GLU A 420 8.99 12.91 -7.50
CA GLU A 420 9.86 13.78 -8.30
C GLU A 420 9.17 14.39 -9.53
N CYS A 421 8.11 13.75 -10.02
CA CYS A 421 7.41 14.19 -11.21
C CYS A 421 6.16 15.00 -10.85
N PRO A 422 5.82 16.04 -11.62
CA PRO A 422 4.51 16.68 -11.55
C PRO A 422 3.38 15.65 -11.68
N LEU A 423 2.35 15.81 -10.87
CA LEU A 423 1.16 14.97 -10.89
C LEU A 423 0.09 15.57 -11.81
N TRP A 424 -0.35 14.79 -12.78
CA TRP A 424 -1.51 15.06 -13.61
C TRP A 424 -2.77 14.68 -12.84
N VAL A 425 -3.62 15.66 -12.54
CA VAL A 425 -4.84 15.49 -11.73
C VAL A 425 -6.03 15.23 -12.66
N ALA A 426 -6.87 14.26 -12.33
CA ALA A 426 -8.08 13.91 -13.08
C ALA A 426 -9.12 15.06 -13.07
N ASP A 427 -10.06 15.02 -14.02
CA ASP A 427 -11.21 15.94 -14.06
C ASP A 427 -12.21 15.63 -12.91
N TRP A 428 -12.33 14.36 -12.51
CA TRP A 428 -13.11 13.87 -11.36
C TRP A 428 -12.68 14.48 -10.02
#